data_AF-A0A7J2H7L8-F1
#
_entry.id   AF-A0A7J2H7L8-F1
#
_cell.length_a   1.000
_cell.length_b   1.000
_cell.length_c   1.000
_cell.angle_alpha   90.00
_cell.angle_beta   90.00
_cell.angle_gamma   90.00
#
_symmetry.space_group_name_H-M   'P 1'
#
loop_
_entity.id
_entity.type
_entity.pdbx_description
1 polymer ?
#
loop_
_entity_poly.entity_id
_entity_poly.type
_entity_poly.pdbx_seq_one_letter_code
_entity_poly.pdbx_strand_id
1 'polypeptide(L)'
;MGASSNLEEALRLLGEAAVYVKGARYLRVRVAITRSLDSAEEIAAGLRELGYNPVVERCAAHYYVYITRMEEVREVIEKYLSLERLGPNARRIYEEYYTDMDAKGLRYRLSSVLRNSDRRPILYYVLGVLVGHGIRSGRYKVAVKVRERRVVEKVDKALRSLGLRPSYHSYGYREFMYVSSAQLRELYEE
;
A
#
# COMPACT_ATOMS: atom_id res chain seq x y z
N MET A 1 -28.77 25.24 11.80
CA MET A 1 -28.09 25.96 10.71
C MET A 1 -26.58 25.62 10.58
N GLY A 2 -26.08 24.51 11.12
CA GLY A 2 -24.62 24.23 11.16
C GLY A 2 -24.08 23.25 10.10
N ALA A 3 -24.88 22.28 9.64
CA ALA A 3 -24.37 21.20 8.77
C ALA A 3 -24.03 21.66 7.32
N SER A 4 -24.85 22.55 6.74
CA SER A 4 -24.64 23.05 5.37
C SER A 4 -23.32 23.82 5.22
N SER A 5 -22.93 24.57 6.25
CA SER A 5 -21.69 25.36 6.26
C SER A 5 -20.44 24.49 6.33
N ASN A 6 -20.52 23.36 7.04
CA ASN A 6 -19.37 22.45 7.22
C ASN A 6 -19.08 21.64 5.96
N LEU A 7 -20.13 21.28 5.22
CA LEU A 7 -20.01 20.51 3.97
C LEU A 7 -19.44 21.38 2.83
N GLU A 8 -19.91 22.62 2.70
CA GLU A 8 -19.37 23.58 1.72
C GLU A 8 -17.89 23.88 1.99
N GLU A 9 -17.53 24.08 3.26
CA GLU A 9 -16.14 24.30 3.64
C GLU A 9 -15.26 23.07 3.37
N ALA A 10 -15.75 21.86 3.65
CA ALA A 10 -15.03 20.63 3.33
C ALA A 10 -14.78 20.47 1.81
N LEU A 11 -15.78 20.77 0.98
CA LEU A 11 -15.64 20.75 -0.49
C LEU A 11 -14.63 21.78 -0.98
N ARG A 12 -14.67 23.00 -0.43
CA ARG A 12 -13.69 24.07 -0.73
C ARG A 12 -12.27 23.60 -0.40
N LEU A 13 -12.08 23.05 0.80
CA LEU A 13 -10.78 22.54 1.25
C LEU A 13 -10.27 21.38 0.38
N LEU A 14 -11.14 20.51 -0.14
CA LEU A 14 -10.75 19.45 -1.08
C LEU A 14 -10.19 20.01 -2.39
N GLY A 15 -10.76 21.11 -2.91
CA GLY A 15 -10.25 21.78 -4.12
C GLY A 15 -8.90 22.50 -3.92
N GLU A 16 -8.57 22.86 -2.69
CA GLU A 16 -7.31 23.52 -2.30
C GLU A 16 -6.27 22.56 -1.72
N ALA A 17 -6.63 21.28 -1.56
CA ALA A 17 -5.80 20.30 -0.89
C ALA A 17 -4.46 20.06 -1.62
N ALA A 18 -3.47 19.63 -0.85
CA ALA A 18 -2.12 19.34 -1.36
C ALA A 18 -1.84 17.83 -1.31
N VAL A 19 -1.37 17.27 -2.42
CA VAL A 19 -0.95 15.86 -2.47
C VAL A 19 0.54 15.75 -2.15
N TYR A 20 0.88 14.80 -1.28
CA TYR A 20 2.27 14.53 -0.92
C TYR A 20 2.57 13.04 -0.89
N VAL A 21 3.84 12.72 -1.11
CA VAL A 21 4.32 11.35 -1.09
C VAL A 21 4.76 10.99 0.32
N LYS A 22 4.17 9.96 0.91
CA LYS A 22 4.63 9.32 2.14
C LYS A 22 5.45 8.08 1.81
N GLY A 23 6.72 8.08 2.21
CA GLY A 23 7.65 7.01 1.86
C GLY A 23 7.94 6.99 0.37
N ALA A 24 7.92 5.81 -0.25
CA ALA A 24 8.31 5.65 -1.66
C ALA A 24 7.13 5.59 -2.66
N ARG A 25 5.92 5.23 -2.20
CA ARG A 25 4.82 4.80 -3.09
C ARG A 25 3.41 5.20 -2.66
N TYR A 26 3.25 5.85 -1.50
CA TYR A 26 1.92 6.19 -0.99
C TYR A 26 1.67 7.68 -1.16
N LEU A 27 0.57 8.01 -1.79
CA LEU A 27 0.05 9.37 -1.83
C LEU A 27 -0.86 9.60 -0.63
N ARG A 28 -0.80 10.81 -0.09
CA ARG A 28 -1.74 11.32 0.90
C ARG A 28 -2.20 12.70 0.45
N VAL A 29 -3.45 13.02 0.74
CA VAL A 29 -4.02 14.35 0.48
C VAL A 29 -4.10 15.09 1.80
N ARG A 30 -3.42 16.23 1.90
CA ARG A 30 -3.54 17.16 3.03
C ARG A 30 -4.65 18.14 2.74
N VAL A 31 -5.74 18.00 3.48
CA VAL A 31 -6.93 18.84 3.33
C VAL A 31 -6.80 20.13 4.14
N ALA A 32 -6.31 20.03 5.39
CA ALA A 32 -6.17 21.20 6.26
C ALA A 32 -4.98 21.09 7.24
N ILE A 33 -4.56 22.26 7.74
CA ILE A 33 -3.63 22.40 8.86
C ILE A 33 -4.24 23.43 9.81
N THR A 34 -4.39 23.07 11.08
CA THR A 34 -4.92 23.97 12.11
C THR A 34 -4.10 23.86 13.40
N ARG A 35 -4.24 24.83 14.31
CA ARG A 35 -3.63 24.82 15.64
C ARG A 35 -4.58 24.26 16.71
N SER A 36 -5.85 24.08 16.39
CA SER A 36 -6.89 23.56 17.29
C SER A 36 -7.26 22.13 16.92
N LEU A 37 -7.38 21.26 17.92
CA LEU A 37 -7.91 19.91 17.73
C LEU A 37 -9.39 19.97 17.32
N ASP A 38 -10.17 20.84 17.96
CA ASP A 38 -11.61 20.96 17.72
C ASP A 38 -11.89 21.32 16.27
N SER A 39 -11.18 22.32 15.72
CA SER A 39 -11.30 22.69 14.31
C SER A 39 -10.86 21.57 13.36
N ALA A 40 -9.87 20.76 13.76
CA ALA A 40 -9.44 19.62 12.95
C ALA A 40 -10.52 18.52 12.91
N GLU A 41 -11.18 18.27 14.04
CA GLU A 41 -12.28 17.31 14.13
C GLU A 41 -13.55 17.80 13.45
N GLU A 42 -13.84 19.11 13.45
CA GLU A 42 -14.94 19.71 12.67
C GLU A 42 -14.75 19.50 11.17
N ILE A 43 -13.55 19.80 10.66
CA ILE A 43 -13.20 19.53 9.25
C ILE A 43 -13.28 18.03 8.96
N ALA A 44 -12.78 17.18 9.87
CA ALA A 44 -12.87 15.74 9.72
C ALA A 44 -14.34 15.26 9.71
N ALA A 45 -15.23 15.85 10.51
CA ALA A 45 -16.65 15.54 10.50
C ALA A 45 -17.30 15.90 9.15
N GLY A 46 -17.03 17.09 8.60
CA GLY A 46 -17.52 17.47 7.27
C GLY A 46 -17.04 16.53 6.16
N LEU A 47 -15.78 16.08 6.22
CA LEU A 47 -15.25 15.08 5.28
C LEU A 47 -15.91 13.69 5.45
N ARG A 48 -16.24 13.29 6.69
CA ARG A 48 -16.97 12.04 6.96
C ARG A 48 -18.41 12.09 6.42
N GLU A 49 -19.07 13.25 6.50
CA GLU A 49 -20.38 13.46 5.87
C GLU A 49 -20.33 13.34 4.35
N LEU A 50 -19.20 13.72 3.73
CA LEU A 50 -18.92 13.50 2.31
C LEU A 50 -18.53 12.05 1.96
N GLY A 51 -18.48 11.15 2.93
CA GLY A 51 -18.16 9.73 2.74
C GLY A 51 -16.67 9.37 2.82
N TYR A 52 -15.79 10.31 3.18
CA TYR A 52 -14.36 10.05 3.34
C TYR A 52 -14.02 9.56 4.75
N ASN A 53 -12.85 8.94 4.91
CA ASN A 53 -12.31 8.53 6.20
C ASN A 53 -11.03 9.31 6.55
N PRO A 54 -11.16 10.60 6.93
CA PRO A 54 -10.02 11.44 7.25
C PRO A 54 -9.29 10.97 8.51
N VAL A 55 -7.99 11.25 8.56
CA VAL A 55 -7.12 11.03 9.70
C VAL A 55 -6.64 12.37 10.21
N VAL A 56 -6.82 12.61 11.51
CA VAL A 56 -6.25 13.77 12.21
C VAL A 56 -4.92 13.33 12.84
N GLU A 57 -3.81 13.89 12.37
CA GLU A 57 -2.46 13.63 12.92
C GLU A 57 -1.93 14.91 13.60
N ARG A 58 -1.52 14.83 14.87
CA ARG A 58 -0.80 15.93 15.54
C ARG A 58 0.68 15.89 15.17
N CYS A 59 1.20 17.01 14.68
CA CYS A 59 2.63 17.19 14.43
C CYS A 59 3.07 18.53 15.02
N ALA A 60 3.92 18.45 16.04
CA ALA A 60 4.33 19.58 16.87
C ALA A 60 3.12 20.40 17.40
N ALA A 61 3.03 21.67 17.00
CA ALA A 61 1.99 22.61 17.41
C ALA A 61 0.77 22.64 16.47
N HIS A 62 0.69 21.75 15.48
CA HIS A 62 -0.38 21.74 14.49
C HIS A 62 -1.07 20.38 14.40
N TYR A 63 -2.34 20.40 14.02
CA TYR A 63 -3.16 19.25 13.65
C TYR A 63 -3.36 19.26 12.15
N TYR A 64 -3.09 18.12 11.53
CA TYR A 64 -3.20 17.92 10.09
C TYR A 64 -4.36 17.00 9.80
N VAL A 65 -5.21 17.38 8.85
CA VAL A 65 -6.31 16.54 8.38
C VAL A 65 -5.92 15.94 7.03
N TYR A 66 -5.85 14.61 6.99
CA TYR A 66 -5.40 13.87 5.82
C TYR A 66 -6.44 12.87 5.31
N ILE A 67 -6.53 12.74 4.00
CA ILE A 67 -7.11 11.55 3.35
C ILE A 67 -5.97 10.64 2.96
N THR A 68 -6.08 9.36 3.34
CA THR A 68 -4.96 8.41 3.27
C THR A 68 -5.31 7.08 2.62
N ARG A 69 -6.60 6.75 2.47
CA ARG A 69 -7.04 5.55 1.77
C ARG A 69 -6.88 5.74 0.27
N MET A 70 -6.39 4.72 -0.41
CA MET A 70 -5.96 4.81 -1.80
C MET A 70 -7.09 5.23 -2.74
N GLU A 71 -8.28 4.65 -2.55
CA GLU A 71 -9.52 4.93 -3.25
C GLU A 71 -9.97 6.39 -3.05
N GLU A 72 -9.95 6.87 -1.81
CA GLU A 72 -10.36 8.23 -1.46
C GLU A 72 -9.35 9.25 -1.98
N VAL A 73 -8.05 8.94 -1.90
CA VAL A 73 -6.98 9.77 -2.47
C VAL A 73 -7.12 9.86 -4.00
N ARG A 74 -7.39 8.72 -4.67
CA ARG A 74 -7.63 8.68 -6.11
C ARG A 74 -8.83 9.55 -6.48
N GLU A 75 -9.95 9.30 -5.81
CA GLU A 75 -11.20 10.03 -6.02
C GLU A 75 -10.99 11.54 -5.86
N VAL A 76 -10.28 11.97 -4.81
CA VAL A 76 -10.04 13.40 -4.58
C VAL A 76 -9.18 14.02 -5.67
N ILE A 77 -8.15 13.30 -6.12
CA ILE A 77 -7.30 13.75 -7.24
C ILE A 77 -8.13 13.91 -8.51
N GLU A 78 -8.92 12.89 -8.88
CA GLU A 78 -9.70 12.88 -10.12
C GLU A 78 -10.84 13.90 -10.10
N LYS A 79 -11.50 14.09 -8.95
CA LYS A 79 -12.67 14.97 -8.85
C LYS A 79 -12.35 16.44 -8.56
N TYR A 80 -11.31 16.73 -7.77
CA TYR A 80 -11.11 18.10 -7.24
C TYR A 80 -9.76 18.73 -7.60
N LEU A 81 -8.70 17.95 -7.81
CA LEU A 81 -7.34 18.50 -7.98
C LEU A 81 -6.81 18.41 -9.41
N SER A 82 -7.27 17.45 -10.20
CA SER A 82 -6.73 17.10 -11.52
C SER A 82 -5.25 16.65 -11.48
N LEU A 83 -4.82 15.87 -12.46
CA LEU A 83 -3.47 15.28 -12.48
C LEU A 83 -2.37 16.33 -12.74
N GLU A 84 -2.72 17.43 -13.38
CA GLU A 84 -1.80 18.51 -13.75
C GLU A 84 -1.30 19.30 -12.52
N ARG A 85 -2.06 19.29 -11.42
CA ARG A 85 -1.66 19.94 -10.16
C ARG A 85 -0.73 19.06 -9.31
N LEU A 86 -0.50 17.81 -9.69
CA LEU A 86 0.42 16.92 -8.99
C LEU A 86 1.88 17.25 -9.35
N GLY A 87 2.74 17.32 -8.33
CA GLY A 87 4.18 17.39 -8.56
C GLY A 87 4.71 16.14 -9.30
N PRO A 88 5.85 16.20 -10.03
CA PRO A 88 6.30 15.14 -10.92
C PRO A 88 6.40 13.74 -10.27
N ASN A 89 6.90 13.68 -9.03
CA ASN A 89 7.01 12.39 -8.31
C ASN A 89 5.64 11.86 -7.86
N ALA A 90 4.72 12.73 -7.42
CA ALA A 90 3.38 12.33 -7.04
C ALA A 90 2.59 11.83 -8.26
N ARG A 91 2.71 12.52 -9.40
CA ARG A 91 2.11 12.11 -10.68
C ARG A 91 2.62 10.74 -11.13
N ARG A 92 3.94 10.52 -11.12
CA ARG A 92 4.53 9.23 -11.48
C ARG A 92 4.00 8.10 -10.59
N ILE A 93 3.91 8.32 -9.27
CA ILE A 93 3.34 7.34 -8.33
C ILE A 93 1.86 7.11 -8.60
N TYR A 94 1.10 8.16 -8.90
CA TYR A 94 -0.30 8.03 -9.26
C TYR A 94 -0.48 7.14 -10.50
N GLU A 95 0.24 7.44 -11.58
CA GLU A 95 0.19 6.70 -12.83
C GLU A 95 0.65 5.25 -12.64
N GLU A 96 1.68 5.03 -11.83
CA GLU A 96 2.25 3.71 -11.57
C GLU A 96 1.45 2.87 -10.58
N TYR A 97 0.67 3.45 -9.66
CA TYR A 97 0.03 2.67 -8.59
C TYR A 97 -1.47 2.92 -8.43
N TYR A 98 -1.99 4.11 -8.72
CA TYR A 98 -3.37 4.53 -8.42
C TYR A 98 -4.34 4.41 -9.61
N THR A 99 -3.84 4.24 -10.84
CA THR A 99 -4.64 4.06 -12.06
C THR A 99 -5.37 2.71 -12.09
N ASP A 100 -4.74 1.67 -11.55
CA ASP A 100 -5.26 0.31 -11.50
C ASP A 100 -5.64 -0.04 -10.04
N MET A 101 -6.94 -0.07 -9.77
CA MET A 101 -7.50 -0.35 -8.45
C MET A 101 -7.61 -1.84 -8.15
N ASP A 102 -7.56 -2.71 -9.17
CA ASP A 102 -7.48 -4.15 -8.96
C ASP A 102 -6.11 -4.52 -8.36
N ALA A 103 -5.09 -3.68 -8.59
CA ALA A 103 -3.80 -3.73 -7.92
C ALA A 103 -3.77 -3.12 -6.50
N LYS A 104 -4.92 -2.72 -5.92
CA LYS A 104 -4.99 -2.07 -4.59
C LYS A 104 -4.45 -2.99 -3.49
N GLY A 105 -3.50 -2.47 -2.71
CA GLY A 105 -2.90 -3.19 -1.59
C GLY A 105 -1.78 -4.15 -1.99
N LEU A 106 -1.55 -4.34 -3.29
CA LEU A 106 -0.44 -5.16 -3.79
C LEU A 106 0.86 -4.38 -3.64
N ARG A 107 1.75 -4.85 -2.76
CA ARG A 107 3.00 -4.14 -2.45
C ARG A 107 4.03 -4.28 -3.59
N TYR A 108 3.86 -5.27 -4.45
CA TYR A 108 4.80 -5.63 -5.52
C TYR A 108 4.06 -5.98 -6.81
N ARG A 109 4.30 -5.21 -7.88
CA ARG A 109 3.79 -5.53 -9.23
C ARG A 109 4.71 -6.55 -9.91
N LEU A 110 4.34 -7.83 -9.89
CA LEU A 110 5.10 -8.93 -10.51
C LEU A 110 5.15 -8.85 -12.03
N SER A 111 4.27 -8.09 -12.68
CA SER A 111 4.35 -7.77 -14.11
C SER A 111 5.73 -7.19 -14.49
N SER A 112 6.34 -6.40 -13.61
CA SER A 112 7.72 -5.91 -13.80
C SER A 112 8.79 -7.01 -13.72
N VAL A 113 8.54 -8.06 -12.93
CA VAL A 113 9.42 -9.23 -12.76
C VAL A 113 9.28 -10.18 -13.95
N LEU A 114 8.05 -10.43 -14.39
CA LEU A 114 7.73 -11.30 -15.53
C LEU A 114 8.26 -10.74 -16.85
N ARG A 115 8.23 -9.41 -17.04
CA ARG A 115 8.81 -8.73 -18.21
C ARG A 115 10.34 -8.71 -18.20
N ASN A 116 10.97 -9.00 -17.07
CA ASN A 116 12.42 -9.07 -16.95
C ASN A 116 12.90 -10.52 -17.20
N SER A 117 13.63 -10.73 -18.29
CA SER A 117 14.13 -12.05 -18.70
C SER A 117 14.98 -12.75 -17.64
N ASP A 118 15.68 -12.00 -16.79
CA ASP A 118 16.60 -12.54 -15.79
C ASP A 118 15.87 -12.89 -14.49
N ARG A 119 14.80 -12.14 -14.17
CA ARG A 119 14.04 -12.33 -12.93
C ARG A 119 12.87 -13.31 -13.11
N ARG A 120 12.36 -13.48 -14.32
CA ARG A 120 11.27 -14.42 -14.64
C ARG A 120 11.59 -15.88 -14.27
N PRO A 121 12.76 -16.45 -14.58
CA PRO A 121 13.11 -17.82 -14.14
C PRO A 121 13.12 -17.98 -12.63
N ILE A 122 13.54 -16.93 -11.91
CA ILE A 122 13.60 -16.91 -10.45
C ILE A 122 12.19 -16.95 -9.85
N LEU A 123 11.24 -16.23 -10.43
CA LEU A 123 9.83 -16.27 -10.05
C LEU A 123 9.25 -17.68 -10.22
N TYR A 124 9.49 -18.32 -11.37
CA TYR A 124 9.03 -19.70 -11.62
C TYR A 124 9.67 -20.71 -10.65
N TYR A 125 10.94 -20.53 -10.30
CA TYR A 125 11.57 -21.35 -9.27
C TYR A 125 10.87 -21.22 -7.91
N VAL A 126 10.57 -19.99 -7.47
CA VAL A 126 9.86 -19.74 -6.21
C VAL A 126 8.47 -20.36 -6.23
N LEU A 127 7.72 -20.22 -7.34
CA LEU A 127 6.43 -20.86 -7.55
C LEU A 127 6.51 -22.38 -7.44
N GLY A 128 7.47 -23.01 -8.13
CA GLY A 128 7.68 -24.45 -8.07
C GLY A 128 7.99 -24.94 -6.66
N VAL A 129 8.76 -24.17 -5.90
CA VAL A 129 9.06 -24.48 -4.49
C VAL A 129 7.80 -24.41 -3.62
N LEU A 130 6.95 -23.40 -3.81
CA LEU A 130 5.71 -23.27 -3.06
C LEU A 130 4.79 -24.46 -3.34
N VAL A 131 4.58 -24.80 -4.60
CA VAL A 131 3.69 -25.90 -4.99
C VAL A 131 4.26 -27.25 -4.56
N GLY A 132 5.57 -27.46 -4.69
CA GLY A 132 6.24 -28.73 -4.41
C GLY A 132 6.53 -28.98 -2.92
N HIS A 133 6.72 -27.93 -2.11
CA HIS A 133 7.03 -28.05 -0.69
C HIS A 133 5.86 -27.55 0.15
N GLY A 134 5.16 -28.49 0.81
CA GLY A 134 3.94 -28.27 1.57
C GLY A 134 3.78 -26.88 2.20
N ILE A 135 2.72 -26.20 1.78
CA ILE A 135 2.41 -24.82 2.13
C ILE A 135 1.58 -24.79 3.42
N ARG A 136 1.92 -23.90 4.35
CA ARG A 136 1.01 -23.45 5.42
C ARG A 136 0.63 -22.00 5.18
N SER A 137 -0.59 -21.75 4.70
CA SER A 137 -1.13 -20.41 4.57
C SER A 137 -1.93 -20.01 5.83
N GLY A 138 -1.81 -18.75 6.22
CA GLY A 138 -2.57 -18.04 7.24
C GLY A 138 -3.06 -16.71 6.68
N ARG A 139 -3.67 -15.86 7.52
CA ARG A 139 -4.32 -14.62 7.06
C ARG A 139 -3.37 -13.58 6.46
N TYR A 140 -2.12 -13.52 6.95
CA TYR A 140 -1.07 -12.60 6.47
C TYR A 140 0.28 -13.28 6.21
N LYS A 141 0.37 -14.60 6.38
CA LYS A 141 1.59 -15.39 6.17
C LYS A 141 1.35 -16.65 5.38
N VAL A 142 2.32 -17.03 4.58
CA VAL A 142 2.52 -18.39 4.10
C VAL A 142 3.83 -18.88 4.68
N ALA A 143 3.92 -20.16 4.93
CA ALA A 143 5.17 -20.82 5.19
C ALA A 143 5.37 -21.92 4.16
N VAL A 144 6.58 -22.00 3.63
CA VAL A 144 7.08 -23.17 2.91
C VAL A 144 7.80 -24.03 3.93
N LYS A 145 7.34 -25.27 4.07
CA LYS A 145 8.05 -26.26 4.87
C LYS A 145 9.14 -26.89 4.02
N VAL A 146 10.39 -26.53 4.31
CA VAL A 146 11.56 -27.06 3.61
C VAL A 146 12.29 -28.01 4.57
N ARG A 147 12.70 -29.20 4.10
CA ARG A 147 13.43 -30.16 4.95
C ARG A 147 14.93 -29.98 4.90
N GLU A 148 15.44 -29.32 3.87
CA GLU A 148 16.86 -29.16 3.59
C GLU A 148 17.29 -27.70 3.66
N ARG A 149 18.24 -27.40 4.54
CA ARG A 149 18.80 -26.06 4.73
C ARG A 149 19.36 -25.44 3.45
N ARG A 150 19.98 -26.24 2.58
CA ARG A 150 20.48 -25.77 1.28
C ARG A 150 19.36 -25.26 0.36
N VAL A 151 18.18 -25.87 0.44
CA VAL A 151 17.00 -25.42 -0.29
C VAL A 151 16.47 -24.13 0.32
N VAL A 152 16.43 -24.02 1.66
CA VAL A 152 16.08 -22.77 2.36
C VAL A 152 16.96 -21.61 1.87
N GLU A 153 18.28 -21.77 1.86
CA GLU A 153 19.21 -20.70 1.46
C GLU A 153 19.03 -20.29 -0.01
N LYS A 154 18.79 -21.25 -0.92
CA LYS A 154 18.49 -20.97 -2.33
C LYS A 154 17.19 -20.20 -2.51
N VAL A 155 16.14 -20.58 -1.77
CA VAL A 155 14.82 -19.95 -1.83
C VAL A 155 14.87 -18.55 -1.22
N ASP A 156 15.58 -18.36 -0.11
CA ASP A 156 15.77 -17.04 0.51
C ASP A 156 16.46 -16.07 -0.46
N LYS A 157 17.53 -16.53 -1.12
CA LYS A 157 18.25 -15.75 -2.13
C LYS A 157 17.36 -15.39 -3.32
N ALA A 158 16.57 -16.35 -3.81
CA ALA A 158 15.62 -16.13 -4.91
C ALA A 158 14.52 -15.12 -4.53
N LEU A 159 13.92 -15.25 -3.35
CA LEU A 159 12.90 -14.31 -2.88
C LEU A 159 13.47 -12.90 -2.70
N ARG A 160 14.68 -12.78 -2.14
CA ARG A 160 15.35 -11.48 -1.97
C ARG A 160 15.70 -10.82 -3.30
N SER A 161 16.13 -11.57 -4.31
CA SER A 161 16.40 -11.00 -5.64
C SER A 161 15.12 -10.54 -6.35
N LEU A 162 13.96 -11.05 -5.95
CA LEU A 162 12.63 -10.54 -6.34
C LEU A 162 12.20 -9.31 -5.51
N GLY A 163 12.99 -8.88 -4.51
CA GLY A 163 12.67 -7.77 -3.62
C GLY A 163 11.73 -8.15 -2.47
N LEU A 164 11.46 -9.45 -2.29
CA LEU A 164 10.71 -9.99 -1.18
C LEU A 164 11.61 -10.13 0.05
N ARG A 165 10.99 -10.16 1.23
CA ARG A 165 11.68 -10.25 2.52
C ARG A 165 11.18 -11.47 3.30
N PRO A 166 11.69 -12.67 2.99
CA PRO A 166 11.38 -13.87 3.75
C PRO A 166 11.94 -13.79 5.18
N SER A 167 11.31 -14.54 6.08
CA SER A 167 11.76 -14.77 7.45
C SER A 167 11.93 -16.26 7.70
N TYR A 168 13.01 -16.63 8.38
CA TYR A 168 13.36 -18.03 8.66
C TYR A 168 13.11 -18.36 10.13
N HIS A 169 12.46 -19.49 10.41
CA HIS A 169 12.37 -20.03 11.76
C HIS A 169 12.61 -21.54 11.76
N SER A 170 13.47 -22.02 12.66
CA SER A 170 13.66 -23.46 12.92
C SER A 170 12.83 -23.90 14.13
N TYR A 171 12.06 -24.98 13.99
CA TYR A 171 11.34 -25.63 15.09
C TYR A 171 11.79 -27.09 15.21
N GLY A 172 12.77 -27.37 16.08
CA GLY A 172 13.32 -28.72 16.27
C GLY A 172 13.94 -29.28 14.97
N TYR A 173 13.62 -30.52 14.60
CA TYR A 173 14.06 -31.17 13.34
C TYR A 173 13.33 -30.67 12.07
N ARG A 174 12.60 -29.56 12.14
CA ARG A 174 11.81 -29.02 11.02
C ARG A 174 12.16 -27.56 10.77
N GLU A 175 12.54 -27.27 9.54
CA GLU A 175 12.82 -25.91 9.08
C GLU A 175 11.58 -25.33 8.38
N PHE A 176 11.26 -24.08 8.70
CA PHE A 176 10.13 -23.37 8.08
C PHE A 176 10.62 -22.02 7.56
N MET A 177 10.37 -21.77 6.28
CA MET A 177 10.52 -20.44 5.70
C MET A 177 9.15 -19.79 5.63
N TYR A 178 9.03 -18.57 6.12
CA TYR A 178 7.79 -17.80 6.09
C TYR A 178 7.92 -16.66 5.09
N VAL A 179 6.92 -16.57 4.22
CA VAL A 179 6.72 -15.53 3.22
C VAL A 179 5.28 -15.08 3.40
N SER A 180 4.99 -13.79 3.57
CA SER A 180 3.64 -13.33 3.94
C SER A 180 2.54 -13.89 2.98
N SER A 181 1.30 -14.18 3.39
CA SER A 181 0.22 -14.61 2.46
C SER A 181 -0.30 -13.49 1.60
N ALA A 182 -0.07 -12.25 2.01
CA ALA A 182 -0.15 -11.11 1.11
C ALA A 182 0.94 -11.14 0.02
N GLN A 183 2.08 -11.82 0.23
CA GLN A 183 3.15 -11.96 -0.77
C GLN A 183 2.96 -13.15 -1.72
N LEU A 184 1.99 -14.05 -1.47
CA LEU A 184 1.85 -15.32 -2.20
C LEU A 184 0.45 -15.60 -2.75
N ARG A 185 -0.59 -14.90 -2.29
CA ARG A 185 -1.86 -14.82 -3.06
C ARG A 185 -1.66 -14.08 -4.39
N GLU A 186 -0.60 -13.26 -4.47
CA GLU A 186 -0.13 -12.57 -5.67
C GLU A 186 0.53 -13.51 -6.72
N LEU A 187 0.57 -14.83 -6.52
CA LEU A 187 1.30 -15.77 -7.40
C LEU A 187 0.42 -16.67 -8.28
N TYR A 188 -0.90 -16.68 -8.06
CA TYR A 188 -1.75 -17.75 -8.59
C TYR A 188 -2.80 -17.31 -9.61
N GLU A 189 -3.01 -16.02 -9.86
CA GLU A 189 -4.01 -15.58 -10.84
C GLU A 189 -3.41 -14.55 -11.83
N GLU A 190 -3.21 -15.07 -13.05
CA GLU A 190 -2.80 -14.53 -14.37
C GLU A 190 -1.32 -14.17 -14.63
#